data_AF-A0A4Y7TRG9-F1
#
_entry.id   AF-A0A4Y7TRG9-F1
#
_cell.length_a   1.000
_cell.length_b   1.000
_cell.length_c   1.000
_cell.angle_alpha   90.00
_cell.angle_beta   90.00
_cell.angle_gamma   90.00
#
_symmetry.space_group_name_H-M   'P 1'
#
loop_
_entity.id
_entity.type
_entity.pdbx_description
1 polymer ?
#
loop_
_entity_poly.entity_id
_entity_poly.type
_entity_poly.pdbx_seq_one_letter_code
_entity_poly.pdbx_strand_id
1 'polypeptide(L)'
;MTWIKSPEGKKHSKVCFYTGDTKGVKVYKQLHKLEKKIKCESIDTIVKGSGKAPNEIWRKWTFNDWVEASGVLADQTRGVASVALGQTHSKSDVFTVEKPRLEKGIKEKRVAKIDKYTMNEKLEFDGPTKL
;
A
#
# COMPACT_ATOMS: atom_id res chain seq x y z
N MET A 1 8.14 17.21 6.85
CA MET A 1 7.52 15.91 6.48
C MET A 1 7.33 15.92 4.96
N THR A 2 8.38 15.55 4.21
CA THR A 2 8.55 16.04 2.82
C THR A 2 9.15 15.02 1.84
N TRP A 3 9.37 13.76 2.24
CA TRP A 3 10.08 12.80 1.38
C TRP A 3 9.19 12.17 0.29
N ILE A 4 7.89 11.97 0.56
CA ILE A 4 6.91 11.56 -0.48
C ILE A 4 6.60 12.74 -1.42
N LYS A 5 6.74 14.00 -0.96
CA LYS A 5 6.34 15.21 -1.71
C LYS A 5 7.34 15.66 -2.79
N SER A 6 8.41 14.92 -3.08
CA SER A 6 9.35 15.35 -4.11
C SER A 6 8.68 15.33 -5.51
N PRO A 7 8.67 16.44 -6.26
CA PRO A 7 8.09 16.51 -7.61
C PRO A 7 8.85 15.65 -8.64
N GLU A 8 10.07 15.22 -8.28
CA GLU A 8 10.89 14.25 -9.02
C GLU A 8 10.74 12.81 -8.48
N GLY A 9 9.87 12.59 -7.49
CA GLY A 9 9.62 11.28 -6.90
C GLY A 9 9.28 10.27 -7.98
N LYS A 10 10.06 9.19 -8.06
CA LYS A 10 9.83 8.07 -8.99
C LYS A 10 8.33 7.82 -9.09
N LYS A 11 7.75 8.02 -10.27
CA LYS A 11 6.36 7.66 -10.54
C LYS A 11 6.21 6.17 -10.22
N HIS A 12 5.60 5.83 -9.09
CA HIS A 12 5.45 4.43 -8.70
C HIS A 12 4.36 3.80 -9.57
N SER A 13 4.79 3.03 -10.56
CA SER A 13 3.92 2.38 -11.56
C SER A 13 3.17 1.16 -11.01
N LYS A 14 3.62 0.65 -9.85
CA LYS A 14 3.04 -0.48 -9.12
C LYS A 14 3.19 -0.28 -7.61
N VAL A 15 2.17 0.25 -6.96
CA VAL A 15 2.16 0.44 -5.50
C VAL A 15 1.37 -0.67 -4.83
N CYS A 16 1.88 -1.19 -3.71
CA CYS A 16 1.19 -2.13 -2.84
C CYS A 16 0.73 -1.48 -1.54
N PHE A 17 -0.58 -1.26 -1.44
CA PHE A 17 -1.28 -0.93 -0.21
C PHE A 17 -1.61 -2.21 0.55
N TYR A 18 -1.70 -2.14 1.87
CA TYR A 18 -1.97 -3.33 2.69
C TYR A 18 -2.72 -2.99 3.97
N THR A 19 -3.58 -3.90 4.41
CA THR A 19 -4.19 -3.82 5.73
C THR A 19 -4.69 -5.17 6.25
N GLY A 20 -4.92 -5.24 7.55
CA GLY A 20 -5.54 -6.38 8.23
C GLY A 20 -4.58 -7.49 8.63
N ASP A 21 -5.17 -8.61 9.02
CA ASP A 21 -4.49 -9.84 9.40
C ASP A 21 -5.30 -11.09 9.01
N THR A 22 -4.64 -12.22 9.10
CA THR A 22 -5.25 -13.55 8.92
C THR A 22 -4.64 -14.48 9.94
N LYS A 23 -5.49 -15.13 10.75
CA LYS A 23 -5.05 -15.94 11.90
C LYS A 23 -4.09 -15.19 12.83
N GLY A 24 -4.34 -13.89 13.06
CA GLY A 24 -3.49 -13.03 13.89
C GLY A 24 -2.16 -12.61 13.26
N VAL A 25 -1.85 -13.05 12.04
CA VAL A 25 -0.66 -12.63 11.30
C VAL A 25 -0.98 -11.41 10.46
N LYS A 26 -0.33 -10.28 10.77
CA LYS A 26 -0.48 -9.02 10.04
C LYS A 26 0.04 -9.15 8.60
N VAL A 27 -0.70 -8.59 7.65
CA VAL A 27 -0.38 -8.66 6.20
C VAL A 27 1.03 -8.16 5.88
N TYR A 28 1.50 -7.10 6.54
CA TYR A 28 2.83 -6.53 6.30
C TYR A 28 3.97 -7.55 6.46
N LYS A 29 3.80 -8.57 7.33
CA LYS A 29 4.80 -9.63 7.53
C LYS A 29 4.98 -10.51 6.29
N GLN A 30 3.92 -10.71 5.50
CA GLN A 30 3.96 -11.51 4.27
C GLN A 30 4.12 -10.66 3.01
N LEU A 31 3.99 -9.33 3.12
CA LEU A 31 3.93 -8.43 1.97
C LEU A 31 5.15 -8.53 1.06
N HIS A 32 6.35 -8.75 1.61
CA HIS A 32 7.58 -8.95 0.84
C HIS A 32 7.47 -10.07 -0.22
N LYS A 33 6.68 -11.12 0.05
CA LYS A 33 6.44 -12.21 -0.91
C LYS A 33 5.59 -11.72 -2.08
N LEU A 34 4.55 -10.92 -1.79
CA LEU A 34 3.69 -10.34 -2.81
C LEU A 34 4.45 -9.32 -3.65
N GLU A 35 5.20 -8.40 -3.02
CA GLU A 35 6.07 -7.43 -3.69
C GLU A 35 7.01 -8.11 -4.68
N LYS A 36 7.69 -9.19 -4.26
CA LYS A 36 8.58 -9.95 -5.14
C LYS A 36 7.85 -10.60 -6.31
N LYS A 37 6.62 -11.11 -6.08
CA LYS A 37 5.78 -11.80 -7.07
C LYS A 37 5.26 -10.85 -8.14
N ILE A 38 4.69 -9.71 -7.76
CA ILE A 38 4.00 -8.80 -8.70
C ILE A 38 4.79 -7.53 -9.03
N LYS A 39 5.99 -7.39 -8.45
CA LYS A 39 6.91 -6.25 -8.64
C LYS A 39 6.26 -4.91 -8.24
N CYS A 40 5.55 -4.90 -7.12
CA CYS A 40 5.03 -3.68 -6.52
C CYS A 40 5.92 -3.22 -5.37
N GLU A 41 5.82 -1.94 -5.01
CA GLU A 41 6.48 -1.35 -3.85
C GLU A 41 5.44 -0.89 -2.83
N SER A 42 5.60 -1.31 -1.58
CA SER A 42 4.86 -0.77 -0.44
C SER A 42 5.57 0.43 0.18
N ILE A 43 4.88 1.14 1.07
CA ILE A 43 5.47 2.26 1.80
C ILE A 43 6.76 1.86 2.56
N ASP A 44 6.84 0.64 3.10
CA ASP A 44 8.04 0.07 3.73
C ASP A 44 9.22 -0.01 2.73
N THR A 45 8.95 -0.56 1.54
CA THR A 45 9.95 -0.73 0.48
C THR A 45 10.42 0.62 -0.05
N ILE A 46 9.49 1.57 -0.25
CA ILE A 46 9.84 2.92 -0.73
C ILE A 46 10.70 3.65 0.32
N VAL A 47 10.34 3.58 1.61
CA VAL A 47 11.16 4.17 2.69
C VAL A 47 12.55 3.56 2.71
N LYS A 48 12.64 2.23 2.67
CA LYS A 48 13.93 1.54 2.67
C LYS A 48 14.78 1.92 1.45
N GLY A 49 14.16 2.04 0.27
CA GLY A 49 14.81 2.50 -0.95
C GLY A 49 15.35 3.93 -0.88
N SER A 50 14.84 4.76 0.03
CA SER A 50 15.35 6.12 0.29
C SER A 50 16.58 6.17 1.20
N GLY A 51 17.13 5.02 1.62
CA GLY A 51 18.28 4.93 2.52
C GLY A 51 17.93 5.14 4.00
N LYS A 52 16.64 5.17 4.35
CA LYS A 52 16.16 5.33 5.74
C LYS A 52 15.70 4.00 6.31
N ALA A 53 15.90 3.80 7.60
CA ALA A 53 15.40 2.61 8.31
C ALA A 53 13.89 2.78 8.61
N PRO A 54 13.00 1.96 8.04
CA PRO A 54 11.56 2.10 8.26
C PRO A 54 11.18 2.07 9.74
N ASN A 55 11.80 1.17 10.51
CA ASN A 55 11.55 1.03 11.96
C ASN A 55 11.80 2.32 12.76
N GLU A 56 12.77 3.14 12.38
CA GLU A 56 13.05 4.40 13.07
C GLU A 56 12.00 5.48 12.76
N ILE A 57 11.46 5.43 11.54
CA ILE A 57 10.38 6.31 11.10
C ILE A 57 9.06 5.88 11.77
N TRP A 58 8.72 4.61 11.69
CA TRP A 58 7.46 4.05 12.19
C TRP A 58 7.27 4.22 13.68
N ARG A 59 8.34 4.14 14.48
CA ARG A 59 8.30 4.39 15.93
C ARG A 59 7.86 5.82 16.29
N LYS A 60 8.05 6.77 15.39
CA LYS A 60 7.71 8.19 15.58
C LYS A 60 6.39 8.57 14.92
N TRP A 61 5.80 7.66 14.13
CA TRP A 61 4.58 7.92 13.38
C TRP A 61 3.35 7.64 14.22
N THR A 62 2.50 8.64 14.30
CA THR A 62 1.13 8.53 14.76
C THR A 62 0.25 7.94 13.65
N PHE A 63 -0.98 7.58 14.00
CA PHE A 63 -1.98 7.17 13.01
C PHE A 63 -2.20 8.24 11.91
N ASN A 64 -2.14 9.53 12.28
CA ASN A 64 -2.30 10.63 11.32
C ASN A 64 -1.15 10.70 10.32
N ASP A 65 0.08 10.39 10.75
CA ASP A 65 1.25 10.34 9.86
C ASP A 65 1.09 9.21 8.82
N TRP A 66 0.59 8.05 9.25
CA TRP A 66 0.26 6.93 8.37
C TRP A 66 -0.83 7.32 7.36
N VAL A 67 -1.88 7.98 7.82
CA VAL A 67 -2.99 8.46 6.98
C VAL A 67 -2.50 9.48 5.95
N GLU A 68 -1.71 10.48 6.35
CA GLU A 68 -1.17 11.48 5.43
C GLU A 68 -0.26 10.81 4.39
N ALA A 69 0.70 10.00 4.83
CA ALA A 69 1.66 9.38 3.94
C ALA A 69 1.00 8.44 2.94
N SER A 70 0.06 7.61 3.39
CA SER A 70 -0.66 6.70 2.50
C SER A 70 -1.58 7.45 1.54
N GLY A 71 -2.20 8.54 1.99
CA GLY A 71 -2.99 9.43 1.14
C GLY A 71 -2.15 10.03 0.01
N VAL A 72 -0.97 10.57 0.31
CA VAL A 72 -0.07 11.12 -0.71
C VAL A 72 0.42 10.02 -1.66
N LEU A 73 0.73 8.82 -1.15
CA LEU A 73 1.13 7.69 -1.98
C LEU A 73 0.01 7.26 -2.95
N ALA A 74 -1.25 7.24 -2.51
CA ALA A 74 -2.42 7.00 -3.37
C ALA A 74 -2.57 8.07 -4.46
N ASP A 75 -2.33 9.34 -4.14
CA ASP A 75 -2.36 10.45 -5.10
C ASP A 75 -1.21 10.40 -6.12
N GLN A 76 -0.10 9.73 -5.79
CA GLN A 76 1.06 9.60 -6.68
C GLN A 76 1.07 8.30 -7.48
N THR A 77 0.31 7.29 -7.06
CA THR A 77 0.23 5.98 -7.72
C THR A 77 -0.15 6.12 -9.19
N ARG A 78 0.56 5.47 -10.11
CA ARG A 78 0.18 5.42 -11.53
C ARG A 78 0.08 3.98 -12.00
N GLY A 79 -0.63 3.72 -13.09
CA GLY A 79 -0.72 2.37 -13.65
C GLY A 79 -1.54 1.45 -12.76
N VAL A 80 -0.92 0.47 -12.11
CA VAL A 80 -1.66 -0.52 -11.31
C VAL A 80 -1.47 -0.25 -9.82
N ALA A 81 -2.58 -0.02 -9.12
CA ALA A 81 -2.60 -0.08 -7.66
C ALA A 81 -2.90 -1.53 -7.24
N SER A 82 -2.15 -2.07 -6.28
CA SER A 82 -2.40 -3.38 -5.69
C SER A 82 -2.74 -3.21 -4.21
N VAL A 83 -3.77 -3.90 -3.74
CA VAL A 83 -4.25 -3.85 -2.36
C VAL A 83 -4.21 -5.24 -1.78
N ALA A 84 -3.42 -5.45 -0.73
CA ALA A 84 -3.28 -6.71 -0.01
C ALA A 84 -4.11 -6.67 1.28
N LEU A 85 -5.14 -7.50 1.39
CA LEU A 85 -6.06 -7.53 2.52
C LEU A 85 -5.92 -8.82 3.32
N GLY A 86 -5.98 -8.73 4.65
CA GLY A 86 -6.22 -9.89 5.50
C GLY A 86 -7.70 -10.32 5.48
N GLN A 87 -7.98 -11.58 5.82
CA GLN A 87 -9.35 -12.05 6.09
C GLN A 87 -10.08 -11.18 7.12
N THR A 88 -9.34 -10.71 8.14
CA THR A 88 -9.83 -9.72 9.11
C THR A 88 -9.18 -8.37 8.81
N HIS A 89 -9.98 -7.37 8.51
CA HIS A 89 -9.53 -5.98 8.35
C HIS A 89 -10.61 -5.04 8.90
N SER A 90 -10.21 -3.90 9.45
CA SER A 90 -11.17 -2.92 9.95
C SER A 90 -11.73 -2.12 8.78
N LYS A 91 -13.04 -1.84 8.82
CA LYS A 91 -13.68 -0.87 7.92
C LYS A 91 -13.12 0.56 8.10
N SER A 92 -12.31 0.79 9.15
CA SER A 92 -11.68 2.06 9.52
C SER A 92 -10.18 2.11 9.21
N ASP A 93 -9.61 1.10 8.54
CA ASP A 93 -8.18 1.07 8.25
C ASP A 93 -7.77 2.19 7.27
N VAL A 94 -6.47 2.44 7.14
CA VAL A 94 -5.87 3.47 6.25
C VAL A 94 -6.42 3.38 4.81
N PHE A 95 -6.88 2.19 4.41
CA PHE A 95 -7.57 1.94 3.15
C PHE A 95 -8.82 2.82 2.91
N THR A 96 -9.48 3.30 3.96
CA THR A 96 -10.59 4.27 3.87
C THR A 96 -10.17 5.60 3.25
N VAL A 97 -8.91 6.00 3.41
CA VAL A 97 -8.34 7.21 2.82
C VAL A 97 -7.73 6.93 1.46
N GLU A 98 -7.13 5.76 1.28
CA GLU A 98 -6.48 5.34 0.03
C GLU A 98 -7.50 5.10 -1.10
N LYS A 99 -8.57 4.34 -0.81
CA LYS A 99 -9.57 3.94 -1.80
C LYS A 99 -10.17 5.11 -2.60
N PRO A 100 -10.75 6.16 -1.97
CA PRO A 100 -11.34 7.26 -2.73
C PRO A 100 -10.30 8.03 -3.58
N ARG A 101 -9.04 8.10 -3.13
CA ARG A 101 -7.94 8.73 -3.89
C ARG A 101 -7.51 7.89 -5.10
N LEU A 102 -7.46 6.56 -4.95
CA LEU A 102 -7.18 5.64 -6.05
C LEU A 102 -8.32 5.64 -7.08
N GLU A 103 -9.59 5.65 -6.63
CA GLU A 103 -10.76 5.76 -7.51
C GLU A 103 -10.79 7.08 -8.28
N LYS A 104 -10.43 8.20 -7.62
CA LYS A 104 -10.20 9.48 -8.30
C LYS A 104 -9.09 9.36 -9.35
N GLY A 105 -7.98 8.69 -9.03
CA GLY A 105 -6.91 8.40 -9.96
C GLY A 105 -7.34 7.59 -11.19
N ILE A 106 -8.33 6.70 -11.06
CA ILE A 106 -8.93 5.99 -12.20
C ILE A 106 -9.71 6.97 -13.10
N LYS A 107 -10.55 7.82 -12.51
CA LYS A 107 -11.31 8.84 -13.25
C LYS A 107 -10.39 9.80 -14.02
N GLU A 108 -9.24 10.13 -13.43
CA GLU A 108 -8.19 10.96 -14.02
C GLU A 108 -7.27 10.20 -15.01
N LYS A 109 -7.53 8.91 -15.28
CA LYS A 109 -6.71 8.03 -16.15
C LYS A 109 -5.25 7.87 -15.70
N ARG A 110 -4.94 8.19 -14.46
CA ARG A 110 -3.61 8.00 -13.85
C ARG A 110 -3.45 6.56 -13.36
N VAL A 111 -4.50 5.99 -12.79
CA VAL A 111 -4.59 4.59 -12.33
C VAL A 111 -5.42 3.82 -13.35
N ALA A 112 -4.85 2.76 -13.93
CA ALA A 112 -5.53 1.90 -14.89
C ALA A 112 -6.50 0.93 -14.20
N LYS A 113 -6.10 0.36 -13.05
CA LYS A 113 -6.91 -0.57 -12.26
C LYS A 113 -6.41 -0.68 -10.82
N ILE A 114 -7.29 -1.20 -9.96
CA ILE A 114 -6.98 -1.59 -8.58
C ILE A 114 -7.13 -3.11 -8.48
N ASP A 115 -6.02 -3.81 -8.28
CA ASP A 115 -5.96 -5.25 -8.08
C ASP A 115 -6.05 -5.57 -6.58
N LYS A 116 -7.02 -6.37 -6.18
CA LYS A 116 -7.16 -6.86 -4.80
C LYS A 116 -6.55 -8.26 -4.66
N TYR A 117 -5.72 -8.42 -3.64
CA TYR A 117 -5.19 -9.68 -3.16
C TYR A 117 -5.67 -9.93 -1.74
N THR A 118 -6.02 -11.17 -1.41
CA THR A 118 -6.46 -11.54 -0.07
C THR A 118 -5.53 -12.59 0.51
N MET A 119 -5.01 -12.33 1.71
CA MET A 119 -4.20 -13.30 2.44
C MET A 119 -5.11 -14.41 2.95
N ASN A 120 -4.81 -15.64 2.58
CA ASN A 120 -5.58 -16.83 2.93
C ASN A 120 -5.07 -17.45 4.23
N GLU A 121 -5.75 -18.51 4.65
CA GLU A 121 -5.44 -19.25 5.88
C GLU A 121 -4.06 -19.94 5.89
N LYS A 122 -3.44 -20.11 4.72
CA LYS A 122 -2.06 -20.60 4.57
C LYS A 122 -1.02 -19.47 4.59
N LEU A 123 -1.47 -18.23 4.84
CA LEU A 123 -0.66 -17.01 4.83
C LEU A 123 -0.08 -16.69 3.44
N GLU A 124 -0.77 -17.13 2.40
CA GLU A 124 -0.46 -16.85 1.00
C GLU A 124 -1.48 -15.86 0.42
N PHE A 125 -1.15 -15.18 -0.68
CA PHE A 125 -2.05 -14.21 -1.30
C PHE A 125 -2.78 -14.79 -2.51
N ASP A 126 -4.10 -14.85 -2.42
CA ASP A 126 -5.01 -15.17 -3.51
C ASP A 126 -5.36 -13.90 -4.32
N GLY A 127 -5.60 -14.03 -5.62
CA GLY A 127 -5.89 -12.93 -6.54
C GLY A 127 -4.96 -12.86 -7.77
N PRO A 128 -5.01 -11.76 -8.55
CA PRO A 128 -5.81 -10.57 -8.31
C PRO A 128 -7.29 -10.77 -8.62
N THR A 129 -8.13 -10.11 -7.84
CA THR A 129 -9.53 -9.83 -8.17
C THR A 129 -9.70 -8.33 -8.39
N LYS A 130 -10.69 -7.92 -9.17
CA LYS A 130 -11.01 -6.49 -9.29
C LYS A 130 -11.62 -6.00 -7.96
N LEU A 131 -11.13 -4.88 -7.46
CA LEU A 131 -11.74 -4.18 -6.33
C LEU A 131 -12.98 -3.40 -6.78
#